data_AF-A0A7V9B4G0-F1
#
_entry.id   AF-A0A7V9B4G0-F1
#
_cell.length_a   1.000
_cell.length_b   1.000
_cell.length_c   1.000
_cell.angle_alpha   90.00
_cell.angle_beta   90.00
_cell.angle_gamma   90.00
#
_symmetry.space_group_name_H-M   'P 1'
#
loop_
_entity.id
_entity.type
_entity.pdbx_description
1 polymer ?
#
loop_
_entity_poly.entity_id
_entity_poly.type
_entity_poly.pdbx_seq_one_letter_code
_entity_poly.pdbx_strand_id
1 'polypeptide(L)'
;MAAPAYVPVNPMDDVRTYASPPRRPDSWRADRPGDLEGTQPRGEGFGNPGPDQGYALKLAHDVFLPQLHLGAVRAEDAVAGCLGIALKRAALYGRAPVAHDLRIAFGVWGFLSDAPPADLVTVREELFSQAANSHHYAEGLRIVEAVPEATLRKPVAQVEEEHAIDWRDLVVVAD
;
A
#
# COMPACT_ATOMS: atom_id res chain seq x y z
N MET A 1 35.00 -16.97 -4.82
CA MET A 1 35.21 -18.38 -5.22
C MET A 1 36.20 -18.99 -4.26
N ALA A 2 35.94 -20.19 -3.75
CA ALA A 2 36.92 -20.90 -2.93
C ALA A 2 38.11 -21.33 -3.79
N ALA A 3 39.33 -21.24 -3.24
CA ALA A 3 40.52 -21.69 -3.94
C ALA A 3 40.48 -23.23 -4.15
N PRO A 4 40.93 -23.75 -5.31
CA PRO A 4 41.07 -25.20 -5.51
C PRO A 4 42.01 -25.83 -4.49
N ALA A 5 41.74 -27.08 -4.09
CA ALA A 5 42.43 -27.75 -2.98
C ALA A 5 43.96 -27.94 -3.15
N TYR A 6 44.49 -27.79 -4.36
CA TYR A 6 45.91 -27.96 -4.68
C TYR A 6 46.69 -26.63 -4.74
N VAL A 7 46.03 -25.49 -4.50
CA VAL A 7 46.70 -24.20 -4.38
C VAL A 7 47.19 -24.04 -2.93
N PRO A 8 48.49 -23.85 -2.69
CA PRO A 8 49.00 -23.61 -1.34
C PRO A 8 48.35 -22.36 -0.74
N VAL A 9 47.67 -22.53 0.39
CA VAL A 9 47.09 -21.44 1.18
C VAL A 9 47.90 -21.28 2.46
N ASN A 10 48.02 -20.04 2.95
CA ASN A 10 48.69 -19.79 4.22
C ASN A 10 47.90 -20.48 5.34
N PRO A 11 48.52 -21.29 6.20
CA PRO A 11 47.83 -21.97 7.31
C PRO A 11 47.12 -21.04 8.29
N MET A 12 47.49 -19.76 8.31
CA MET A 12 46.89 -18.73 9.17
C MET A 12 45.68 -18.04 8.53
N ASP A 13 45.39 -18.29 7.25
CA ASP A 13 44.26 -17.67 6.56
C ASP A 13 42.98 -18.49 6.79
N ASP A 14 41.90 -17.79 7.18
CA ASP A 14 40.57 -18.39 7.26
C ASP A 14 39.99 -18.52 5.84
N VAL A 15 40.25 -19.67 5.20
CA VAL A 15 39.84 -19.93 3.82
C VAL A 15 38.36 -20.30 3.76
N ARG A 16 37.54 -19.38 3.25
CA ARG A 16 36.14 -19.66 2.91
C ARG A 16 36.06 -20.74 1.83
N THR A 17 35.88 -21.98 2.25
CA THR A 17 35.62 -23.10 1.35
C THR A 17 34.15 -23.06 0.94
N TYR A 18 33.86 -23.37 -0.33
CA TYR A 18 32.49 -23.48 -0.79
C TYR A 18 31.80 -24.62 -0.04
N ALA A 19 30.79 -24.27 0.75
CA ALA A 19 29.81 -25.22 1.25
C ALA A 19 28.56 -25.07 0.40
N SER A 20 28.05 -26.19 -0.11
CA SER A 20 26.71 -26.18 -0.72
C SER A 20 25.70 -25.73 0.33
N PRO A 21 24.68 -24.93 -0.03
CA PRO A 21 23.55 -24.69 0.86
C PRO A 21 23.01 -26.01 1.42
N PRO A 22 22.52 -26.03 2.68
CA PRO A 22 21.99 -27.24 3.27
C PRO A 22 20.89 -27.83 2.38
N ARG A 23 21.09 -29.09 1.96
CA ARG A 23 20.06 -29.85 1.23
C ARG A 23 19.09 -30.47 2.23
N ARG A 24 17.80 -30.53 1.88
CA ARG A 24 16.87 -31.37 2.65
C ARG A 24 17.22 -32.84 2.40
N PRO A 25 17.48 -33.64 3.46
CA PRO A 25 17.84 -35.06 3.29
C PRO A 25 16.62 -35.93 2.98
N ASP A 26 15.41 -35.44 3.29
CA ASP A 26 14.16 -36.14 3.07
C ASP A 26 13.83 -36.32 1.58
N SER A 27 13.11 -37.40 1.27
CA SER A 27 12.54 -37.60 -0.05
C SER A 27 11.54 -36.50 -0.41
N TRP A 28 11.46 -36.17 -1.69
CA TRP A 28 10.45 -35.24 -2.21
C TRP A 28 9.04 -35.71 -1.82
N ARG A 29 8.20 -34.75 -1.42
CA ARG A 29 6.77 -34.94 -1.18
C ARG A 29 6.02 -33.95 -2.07
N ALA A 30 4.84 -34.35 -2.55
CA ALA A 30 3.94 -33.48 -3.30
C ALA A 30 3.15 -32.57 -2.34
N ASP A 31 3.84 -31.94 -1.40
CA ASP A 31 3.26 -30.98 -0.47
C ASP A 31 3.32 -29.56 -1.05
N ARG A 32 2.65 -28.64 -0.36
CA ARG A 32 2.67 -27.22 -0.71
C ARG A 32 3.20 -26.45 0.50
N PRO A 33 4.52 -26.49 0.75
CA PRO A 33 5.11 -25.89 1.95
C PRO A 33 4.96 -24.36 1.99
N GLY A 34 4.55 -23.73 0.88
CA GLY A 34 4.19 -22.31 0.82
C GLY A 34 2.69 -22.03 0.97
N ASP A 35 1.83 -23.05 0.99
CA ASP A 35 0.40 -22.87 1.26
C ASP A 35 0.21 -22.71 2.77
N LEU A 36 -0.60 -21.74 3.16
CA LEU A 36 -0.99 -21.56 4.55
C LEU A 36 -2.14 -22.53 4.88
N GLU A 37 -2.05 -23.24 6.00
CA GLU A 37 -3.13 -24.09 6.52
C GLU A 37 -4.34 -23.26 7.06
N GLY A 38 -4.25 -21.92 7.01
CA GLY A 38 -5.28 -21.00 7.48
C GLY A 38 -5.19 -19.64 6.78
N THR A 39 -5.68 -18.59 7.45
CA THR A 39 -5.59 -17.22 6.93
C THR A 39 -4.17 -16.68 7.01
N GLN A 40 -3.92 -15.58 6.31
CA GLN A 40 -2.67 -14.82 6.44
C GLN A 40 -2.43 -14.40 7.91
N PRO A 41 -1.16 -14.41 8.37
CA PRO A 41 -0.81 -13.97 9.73
C PRO A 41 -1.16 -12.49 9.93
N ARG A 42 -1.47 -12.14 11.18
CA ARG A 42 -1.79 -10.76 11.59
C ARG A 42 -0.77 -10.27 12.62
N GLY A 43 -0.49 -8.98 12.59
CA GLY A 43 0.41 -8.33 13.54
C GLY A 43 0.74 -6.90 13.12
N GLU A 44 1.41 -6.17 14.01
CA GLU A 44 1.96 -4.85 13.70
C GLU A 44 2.93 -4.95 12.51
N GLY A 45 2.83 -4.03 11.54
CA GLY A 45 3.66 -4.03 10.34
C GLY A 45 3.29 -5.07 9.26
N PHE A 46 2.37 -6.00 9.52
CA PHE A 46 1.92 -6.98 8.51
C PHE A 46 0.88 -6.40 7.53
N GLY A 47 0.18 -5.33 7.92
CA GLY A 47 -0.88 -4.73 7.12
C GLY A 47 -2.05 -5.68 6.85
N ASN A 48 -2.82 -5.38 5.80
CA ASN A 48 -3.89 -6.25 5.30
C ASN A 48 -3.45 -6.82 3.94
N PRO A 49 -3.03 -8.09 3.86
CA PRO A 49 -2.59 -8.68 2.61
C PRO A 49 -3.77 -8.79 1.64
N GLY A 50 -3.58 -8.31 0.42
CA GLY A 50 -4.57 -8.33 -0.64
C GLY A 50 -3.93 -8.56 -2.02
N PRO A 51 -4.73 -8.83 -3.06
CA PRO A 51 -4.24 -8.96 -4.43
C PRO A 51 -3.46 -7.72 -4.91
N ASP A 52 -2.57 -7.91 -5.89
CA ASP A 52 -1.67 -6.87 -6.39
C ASP A 52 -2.40 -5.61 -6.92
N GLN A 53 -1.69 -4.49 -6.87
CA GLN A 53 -2.17 -3.15 -7.20
C GLN A 53 -2.42 -2.88 -8.70
N GLY A 54 -1.93 -3.72 -9.61
CA GLY A 54 -1.89 -3.44 -11.05
C GLY A 54 -3.22 -2.99 -11.66
N TYR A 55 -4.34 -3.64 -11.31
CA TYR A 55 -5.66 -3.23 -11.85
C TYR A 55 -6.17 -1.91 -11.26
N ALA A 56 -5.88 -1.63 -9.99
CA ALA A 56 -6.24 -0.37 -9.36
C ALA A 56 -5.46 0.81 -9.95
N LEU A 57 -4.17 0.63 -10.26
CA LEU A 57 -3.37 1.63 -10.98
C LEU A 57 -3.99 1.96 -12.34
N LYS A 58 -4.40 0.94 -13.09
CA LYS A 58 -5.09 1.14 -14.36
C LYS A 58 -6.35 1.98 -14.18
N LEU A 59 -7.21 1.64 -13.22
CA LEU A 59 -8.42 2.43 -12.94
C LEU A 59 -8.09 3.86 -12.49
N ALA A 60 -7.07 4.04 -11.66
CA ALA A 60 -6.65 5.35 -11.19
C ALA A 60 -6.23 6.25 -12.37
N HIS A 61 -5.42 5.74 -13.30
CA HIS A 61 -4.96 6.50 -14.47
C HIS A 61 -6.03 6.68 -15.55
N ASP A 62 -6.71 5.60 -15.94
CA ASP A 62 -7.60 5.61 -17.11
C ASP A 62 -8.98 6.21 -16.79
N VAL A 63 -9.45 6.03 -15.56
CA VAL A 63 -10.81 6.43 -15.15
C VAL A 63 -10.78 7.65 -14.26
N PHE A 64 -10.04 7.62 -13.16
CA PHE A 64 -10.16 8.65 -12.13
C PHE A 64 -9.35 9.91 -12.41
N LEU A 65 -8.12 9.80 -12.90
CA LEU A 65 -7.22 10.94 -13.11
C LEU A 65 -7.85 12.10 -13.91
N PRO A 66 -8.62 11.86 -14.99
CA PRO A 66 -9.32 12.92 -15.72
C PRO A 66 -10.41 13.67 -14.92
N GLN A 67 -10.86 13.09 -13.81
CA GLN A 67 -11.93 13.61 -12.95
C GLN A 67 -11.38 14.30 -11.67
N LEU A 68 -10.06 14.29 -11.45
CA LEU A 68 -9.50 14.76 -10.19
C LEU A 68 -9.25 16.28 -10.19
N HIS A 69 -9.66 16.92 -9.10
CA HIS A 69 -9.35 18.32 -8.80
C HIS A 69 -8.11 18.40 -7.92
N LEU A 70 -6.94 18.45 -8.54
CA LEU A 70 -5.64 18.27 -7.87
C LEU A 70 -5.14 19.49 -7.07
N GLY A 71 -5.44 20.72 -7.51
CA GLY A 71 -4.85 21.92 -6.90
C GLY A 71 -3.32 21.91 -7.03
N ALA A 72 -2.59 22.11 -5.93
CA ALA A 72 -1.13 22.04 -5.93
C ALA A 72 -0.57 20.60 -5.80
N VAL A 73 -1.40 19.61 -5.46
CA VAL A 73 -0.96 18.21 -5.33
C VAL A 73 -0.61 17.63 -6.69
N ARG A 74 0.53 16.94 -6.80
CA ARG A 74 0.90 16.26 -8.04
C ARG A 74 -0.01 15.05 -8.29
N ALA A 75 -0.31 14.80 -9.56
CA ALA A 75 -1.13 13.66 -9.98
C ALA A 75 -0.57 12.33 -9.44
N GLU A 76 0.75 12.14 -9.50
CA GLU A 76 1.38 10.89 -9.06
C GLU A 76 1.27 10.70 -7.54
N ASP A 77 1.39 11.79 -6.78
CA ASP A 77 1.28 11.78 -5.32
C ASP A 77 -0.15 11.45 -4.88
N ALA A 78 -1.14 12.10 -5.50
CA ALA A 78 -2.56 11.82 -5.26
C ALA A 78 -2.90 10.35 -5.55
N VAL A 79 -2.41 9.82 -6.68
CA VAL A 79 -2.60 8.41 -7.05
C VAL A 79 -1.90 7.48 -6.06
N ALA A 80 -0.64 7.74 -5.69
CA ALA A 80 0.10 6.89 -4.76
C ALA A 80 -0.57 6.79 -3.39
N GLY A 81 -0.96 7.92 -2.80
CA GLY A 81 -1.65 7.95 -1.51
C GLY A 81 -3.03 7.28 -1.56
N CYS A 82 -3.84 7.61 -2.56
CA CYS A 82 -5.19 7.06 -2.69
C CYS A 82 -5.20 5.57 -3.08
N LEU A 83 -4.19 5.10 -3.82
CA LEU A 83 -4.03 3.69 -4.13
C LEU A 83 -3.85 2.85 -2.87
N GLY A 84 -3.01 3.28 -1.93
CA GLY A 84 -2.82 2.58 -0.66
C GLY A 84 -4.13 2.45 0.15
N ILE A 85 -4.94 3.52 0.18
CA ILE A 85 -6.26 3.52 0.85
C ILE A 85 -7.21 2.53 0.15
N ALA A 86 -7.25 2.54 -1.18
CA ALA A 86 -8.09 1.64 -1.96
C ALA A 86 -7.68 0.17 -1.75
N LEU A 87 -6.39 -0.13 -1.69
CA LEU A 87 -5.87 -1.47 -1.40
C LEU A 87 -6.22 -1.92 0.03
N LYS A 88 -6.07 -1.03 1.02
CA LYS A 88 -6.49 -1.29 2.41
C LYS A 88 -7.96 -1.69 2.46
N ARG A 89 -8.84 -0.95 1.77
CA ARG A 89 -10.27 -1.27 1.70
C ARG A 89 -10.53 -2.61 1.01
N ALA A 90 -9.91 -2.86 -0.14
CA ALA A 90 -10.08 -4.12 -0.86
C ALA A 90 -9.66 -5.34 -0.02
N ALA A 91 -8.55 -5.21 0.70
CA ALA A 91 -8.03 -6.24 1.59
C ALA A 91 -8.95 -6.50 2.79
N LEU A 92 -9.58 -5.47 3.36
CA LEU A 92 -10.61 -5.64 4.41
C LEU A 92 -11.80 -6.50 3.96
N TYR A 93 -12.09 -6.53 2.66
CA TYR A 93 -13.14 -7.37 2.06
C TYR A 93 -12.60 -8.68 1.46
N GLY A 94 -11.30 -8.97 1.59
CA GLY A 94 -10.69 -10.20 1.06
C GLY A 94 -10.80 -10.35 -0.46
N ARG A 95 -10.85 -9.25 -1.21
CA ARG A 95 -11.01 -9.25 -2.68
C ARG A 95 -9.99 -8.36 -3.38
N ALA A 96 -9.93 -8.47 -4.70
CA ALA A 96 -9.19 -7.54 -5.54
C ALA A 96 -9.79 -6.12 -5.48
N PRO A 97 -8.98 -5.06 -5.69
CA PRO A 97 -9.47 -3.70 -5.71
C PRO A 97 -10.39 -3.43 -6.90
N VAL A 98 -11.41 -2.61 -6.68
CA VAL A 98 -12.42 -2.19 -7.69
C VAL A 98 -12.56 -0.67 -7.69
N ALA A 99 -13.27 -0.12 -8.68
CA ALA A 99 -13.46 1.33 -8.82
C ALA A 99 -14.07 2.00 -7.56
N HIS A 100 -14.92 1.30 -6.82
CA HIS A 100 -15.50 1.83 -5.58
C HIS A 100 -14.46 2.06 -4.48
N ASP A 101 -13.34 1.33 -4.47
CA ASP A 101 -12.28 1.55 -3.48
C ASP A 101 -11.52 2.85 -3.75
N LEU A 102 -11.22 3.11 -5.03
CA LEU A 102 -10.61 4.35 -5.48
C LEU A 102 -11.56 5.53 -5.32
N ARG A 103 -12.85 5.36 -5.59
CA ARG A 103 -13.85 6.41 -5.37
C ARG A 103 -13.91 6.86 -3.92
N ILE A 104 -13.85 5.92 -2.97
CA ILE A 104 -13.74 6.24 -1.54
C ILE A 104 -12.44 6.99 -1.29
N ALA A 105 -11.30 6.45 -1.73
CA ALA A 105 -9.98 7.02 -1.44
C ALA A 105 -9.81 8.45 -1.97
N PHE A 106 -10.22 8.73 -3.22
CA PHE A 106 -10.19 10.08 -3.78
C PHE A 106 -11.29 10.97 -3.18
N GLY A 107 -12.45 10.40 -2.85
CA GLY A 107 -13.59 11.11 -2.28
C GLY A 107 -13.30 11.67 -0.90
N VAL A 108 -12.73 10.88 0.02
CA VAL A 108 -12.41 11.33 1.39
C VAL A 108 -11.43 12.51 1.42
N TRP A 109 -10.54 12.62 0.43
CA TRP A 109 -9.58 13.73 0.29
C TRP A 109 -10.06 14.84 -0.66
N GLY A 110 -11.34 14.83 -1.01
CA GLY A 110 -11.97 15.88 -1.82
C GLY A 110 -11.42 16.00 -3.25
N PHE A 111 -10.72 14.99 -3.77
CA PHE A 111 -10.22 15.04 -5.15
C PHE A 111 -11.33 14.90 -6.19
N LEU A 112 -12.50 14.38 -5.81
CA LEU A 112 -13.68 14.25 -6.69
C LEU A 112 -14.68 15.41 -6.52
N SER A 113 -14.35 16.42 -5.73
CA SER A 113 -15.20 17.60 -5.53
C SER A 113 -14.69 18.76 -6.38
N ASP A 114 -15.60 19.43 -7.08
CA ASP A 114 -15.32 20.69 -7.79
C ASP A 114 -14.96 21.84 -6.83
N ALA A 115 -15.45 21.78 -5.59
CA ALA A 115 -15.28 22.81 -4.57
C ALA A 115 -14.98 22.18 -3.20
N PRO A 116 -13.79 21.56 -3.01
CA PRO A 116 -13.41 21.00 -1.72
C PRO A 116 -13.24 22.11 -0.68
N PRO A 117 -13.55 21.86 0.61
CA PRO A 117 -13.26 22.78 1.70
C PRO A 117 -11.79 23.24 1.70
N ALA A 118 -11.54 24.54 1.91
CA ALA A 118 -10.19 25.12 1.78
C ALA A 118 -9.20 24.54 2.82
N ASP A 119 -9.70 24.23 4.02
CA ASP A 119 -8.95 23.57 5.08
C ASP A 119 -8.53 22.14 4.70
N LEU A 120 -9.42 21.37 4.05
CA LEU A 120 -9.08 20.06 3.48
C LEU A 120 -8.00 20.18 2.40
N VAL A 121 -8.08 21.21 1.55
CA VAL A 121 -7.06 21.46 0.52
C VAL A 121 -5.69 21.71 1.16
N THR A 122 -5.62 22.55 2.21
CA THR A 122 -4.37 22.78 2.95
C THR A 122 -3.81 21.48 3.53
N VAL A 123 -4.66 20.69 4.21
CA VAL A 123 -4.24 19.43 4.82
C VAL A 123 -3.73 18.43 3.78
N ARG A 124 -4.45 18.25 2.67
CA ARG A 124 -4.02 17.27 1.65
C ARG A 124 -2.77 17.73 0.90
N GLU A 125 -2.57 19.03 0.70
CA GLU A 125 -1.36 19.57 0.05
C GLU A 125 -0.10 19.25 0.85
N GLU A 126 -0.18 19.37 2.18
CA GLU A 126 0.90 18.98 3.08
C GLU A 126 1.06 17.46 3.14
N LEU A 127 -0.03 16.74 3.39
CA LEU A 127 0.01 15.30 3.65
C LEU A 127 0.42 14.48 2.43
N PHE A 128 0.00 14.87 1.22
CA PHE A 128 0.33 14.16 -0.02
C PHE A 128 1.68 14.60 -0.62
N SER A 129 2.38 15.56 -0.02
CA SER A 129 3.63 16.06 -0.58
C SER A 129 4.65 14.93 -0.78
N GLN A 130 5.01 14.67 -2.04
CA GLN A 130 5.99 13.64 -2.43
C GLN A 130 5.60 12.21 -2.02
N ALA A 131 4.30 11.92 -1.89
CA ALA A 131 3.80 10.58 -1.55
C ALA A 131 4.19 9.49 -2.57
N ALA A 132 4.50 9.85 -3.82
CA ALA A 132 4.96 8.92 -4.85
C ALA A 132 6.47 8.60 -4.76
N ASN A 133 7.23 9.26 -3.90
CA ASN A 133 8.66 9.01 -3.74
C ASN A 133 8.90 7.66 -3.05
N SER A 134 9.71 6.80 -3.66
CA SER A 134 10.03 5.46 -3.12
C SER A 134 10.76 5.49 -1.77
N HIS A 135 11.39 6.61 -1.42
CA HIS A 135 12.02 6.81 -0.12
C HIS A 135 11.02 7.25 0.97
N HIS A 136 9.80 7.64 0.59
CA HIS A 136 8.79 8.21 1.48
C HIS A 136 7.69 7.20 1.83
N TYR A 137 8.08 5.95 2.08
CA TYR A 137 7.14 4.88 2.41
C TYR A 137 6.32 5.19 3.67
N ALA A 138 6.95 5.80 4.68
CA ALA A 138 6.28 6.16 5.94
C ALA A 138 5.23 7.27 5.74
N GLU A 139 5.52 8.25 4.89
CA GLU A 139 4.60 9.32 4.48
C GLU A 139 3.36 8.72 3.80
N GLY A 140 3.59 7.79 2.85
CA GLY A 140 2.50 7.06 2.20
C GLY A 140 1.64 6.28 3.19
N LEU A 141 2.26 5.63 4.18
CA LEU A 141 1.53 4.91 5.22
C LEU A 141 0.70 5.85 6.10
N ARG A 142 1.20 7.04 6.44
CA ARG A 142 0.43 8.06 7.18
C ARG A 142 -0.88 8.44 6.46
N ILE A 143 -0.85 8.60 5.14
CA ILE A 143 -2.07 8.83 4.33
C ILE A 143 -3.06 7.67 4.47
N VAL A 144 -2.56 6.42 4.41
CA VAL A 144 -3.37 5.21 4.49
C VAL A 144 -3.95 4.97 5.89
N GLU A 145 -3.20 5.31 6.93
CA GLU A 145 -3.60 5.20 8.33
C GLU A 145 -4.60 6.28 8.73
N ALA A 146 -4.50 7.46 8.12
CA ALA A 146 -5.44 8.56 8.36
C ALA A 146 -6.89 8.21 7.99
N VAL A 147 -7.16 7.19 7.18
CA VAL A 147 -8.52 6.73 6.90
C VAL A 147 -8.88 5.51 7.78
N PRO A 148 -9.72 5.67 8.82
CA PRO A 148 -10.05 4.58 9.74
C PRO A 148 -10.88 3.47 9.05
N GLU A 149 -10.78 2.26 9.59
CA GLU A 149 -11.54 1.10 9.07
C GLU A 149 -13.05 1.36 9.06
N ALA A 150 -13.57 2.08 10.06
CA ALA A 150 -14.98 2.47 10.13
C ALA A 150 -15.43 3.24 8.88
N THR A 151 -14.61 4.17 8.38
CA THR A 151 -14.86 4.87 7.11
C THR A 151 -14.78 3.92 5.92
N LEU A 152 -13.74 3.07 5.87
CA LEU A 152 -13.55 2.13 4.76
C LEU A 152 -14.64 1.06 4.65
N ARG A 153 -15.38 0.79 5.72
CA ARG A 153 -16.54 -0.13 5.71
C ARG A 153 -17.83 0.52 5.22
N LYS A 154 -17.91 1.84 5.09
CA LYS A 154 -19.11 2.54 4.62
C LYS A 154 -19.35 2.34 3.11
N PRO A 155 -20.61 2.34 2.65
CA PRO A 155 -20.95 2.49 1.24
C PRO A 155 -20.44 3.82 0.67
N VAL A 156 -20.20 3.89 -0.63
CA VAL A 156 -19.70 5.11 -1.30
C VAL A 156 -20.63 6.31 -1.06
N ALA A 157 -21.94 6.13 -1.26
CA ALA A 157 -22.93 7.19 -1.07
C ALA A 157 -22.91 7.78 0.35
N GLN A 158 -22.74 6.92 1.38
CA GLN A 158 -22.66 7.38 2.76
C GLN A 158 -21.39 8.22 3.01
N VAL A 159 -20.25 7.83 2.42
CA VAL A 159 -19.01 8.62 2.53
C VAL A 159 -19.18 9.97 1.82
N GLU A 160 -19.84 10.01 0.66
CA GLU A 160 -20.13 11.25 -0.07
C GLU A 160 -21.05 12.19 0.74
N GLU A 161 -22.10 11.65 1.34
CA GLU A 161 -23.03 12.39 2.22
C GLU A 161 -22.32 12.96 3.45
N GLU A 162 -21.55 12.15 4.15
CA GLU A 162 -20.81 12.59 5.34
C GLU A 162 -19.69 13.57 4.99
N HIS A 163 -18.98 13.39 3.87
CA HIS A 163 -17.97 14.33 3.40
C HIS A 163 -18.57 15.71 3.11
N ALA A 164 -19.81 15.75 2.58
CA ALA A 164 -20.51 17.00 2.33
C ALA A 164 -20.94 17.73 3.61
N ILE A 165 -21.10 17.01 4.72
CA ILE A 165 -21.42 17.56 6.05
C ILE A 165 -20.13 18.04 6.74
N ASP A 166 -19.21 17.11 6.99
CA ASP A 166 -17.88 17.38 7.54
C ASP A 166 -16.91 16.24 7.18
N TRP A 167 -15.91 16.55 6.37
CA TRP A 167 -14.89 15.59 5.95
C TRP A 167 -14.05 15.06 7.13
N ARG A 168 -13.98 15.81 8.24
CA ARG A 168 -13.18 15.43 9.42
C ARG A 168 -13.70 14.17 10.10
N ASP A 169 -14.98 13.86 9.98
CA ASP A 169 -15.56 12.63 10.54
C ASP A 169 -15.10 11.37 9.77
N LEU A 170 -14.51 11.55 8.59
CA LEU A 170 -14.06 10.46 7.72
C LEU A 170 -12.60 10.10 7.92
N VAL A 171 -11.80 10.96 8.55
CA VAL A 171 -10.34 10.80 8.64
C VAL A 171 -9.81 11.19 10.03
N VAL A 172 -8.64 10.67 10.39
CA VAL A 172 -7.91 10.98 11.61
C VAL A 172 -6.52 11.44 11.20
N VAL A 173 -6.33 12.75 11.07
CA VAL A 173 -5.03 13.34 10.75
C VAL A 173 -4.33 13.63 12.08
N ALA A 174 -3.09 13.15 12.24
CA ALA A 174 -2.28 13.53 13.39
C ALA A 174 -1.86 15.00 13.26
N ASP A 175 -1.96 15.75 14.36
CA ASP A 175 -1.47 17.14 14.46
C ASP A 175 0.05 17.23 14.23
#